data_AF-W9NIP9-F1
#
_entry.id   AF-W9NIP9-F1
#
_cell.length_a   1.000
_cell.length_b   1.000
_cell.length_c   1.000
_cell.angle_alpha   90.00
_cell.angle_beta   90.00
_cell.angle_gamma   90.00
#
_symmetry.space_group_name_H-M   'P 1'
#
loop_
_entity.id
_entity.type
_entity.pdbx_description
1 polymer ?
#
loop_
_entity_poly.entity_id
_entity_poly.type
_entity_poly.pdbx_seq_one_letter_code
_entity_poly.pdbx_strand_id
1 'polypeptide(L)'
;MALTEFHYFSSLPLELRQEIYSLATPPRFVHVQQFDEQDYDEFADHIRATPNAIRLDESLTHFSFNWRSQIPSQTTQRTLERYGFSSTRSAYQPWNVTKLAPRMSLDWLSQCPEYAWQLCREVSMHSTAPIPALLHTCRESRDDLIKRGYQLAFRTRSHGPRTWFNFDHDVLFISHGDDWGTKHRVLSGCPWDIAQFHPSDMQKVKRVALDESTGSLYLAHPRFSEGNYKFSDLSSVLRLFKHLEELLLVEWTDSHMELISPMKDIYARAKQRHKYDTQCLWSYQPVSEVDVLPQLFPYTNSWNPLTVASIGPYGELLNNHQGLERNGYFSMVQRSLREKLLEYRDSVGSRQIVDVNVWWNIPTITTVHVMSNWGHEVLGRERWRALSRVYALRKKWLAQGKRVSNPLPQGEAYDYEADEEAYNLVSGRESHESQRTWWVKEGIIPFIDE
;
A
#
# COMPACT_ATOMS: atom_id res chain seq x y z
N MET A 1 -22.59 -22.67 35.18
CA MET A 1 -22.03 -24.01 35.45
C MET A 1 -20.52 -23.86 35.51
N ALA A 2 -19.88 -24.27 36.61
CA ALA A 2 -18.43 -24.28 36.69
C ALA A 2 -17.88 -25.52 35.96
N LEU A 3 -16.83 -25.36 35.17
CA LEU A 3 -16.14 -26.46 34.50
C LEU A 3 -15.46 -27.34 35.56
N THR A 4 -15.85 -28.61 35.67
CA THR A 4 -15.32 -29.56 36.67
C THR A 4 -14.13 -30.38 36.18
N GLU A 5 -13.83 -30.33 34.88
CA GLU A 5 -12.78 -31.14 34.24
C GLU A 5 -11.98 -30.28 33.25
N PHE A 6 -10.67 -30.54 33.16
CA PHE A 6 -9.75 -29.92 32.20
C PHE A 6 -9.12 -31.03 31.35
N HIS A 7 -9.43 -31.06 30.06
CA HIS A 7 -8.81 -32.00 29.13
C HIS A 7 -7.49 -31.42 28.61
N TYR A 8 -6.42 -32.23 28.66
CA TYR A 8 -5.14 -31.83 28.07
C TYR A 8 -5.29 -31.63 26.57
N PHE A 9 -4.65 -30.60 26.01
CA PHE A 9 -4.75 -30.30 24.58
C PHE A 9 -4.40 -31.52 23.70
N SER A 10 -3.36 -32.28 24.05
CA SER A 10 -2.95 -33.50 23.32
C SER A 10 -3.95 -34.65 23.39
N SER A 11 -4.90 -34.62 24.33
CA SER A 11 -5.97 -35.61 24.44
C SER A 11 -7.18 -35.30 23.54
N LEU A 12 -7.21 -34.09 22.96
CA LEU A 12 -8.24 -33.73 21.99
C LEU A 12 -8.04 -34.53 20.68
N PRO A 13 -9.14 -34.92 19.99
CA PRO A 13 -9.10 -35.40 18.62
C PRO A 13 -8.21 -34.53 17.73
N LEU A 14 -7.53 -35.15 16.75
CA LEU A 14 -6.62 -34.45 15.85
C LEU A 14 -7.34 -33.31 15.13
N GLU A 15 -8.57 -33.56 14.71
CA GLU A 15 -9.42 -32.62 13.99
C GLU A 15 -9.65 -31.35 14.81
N LEU A 16 -9.99 -31.49 16.10
CA LEU A 16 -10.18 -30.35 17.00
C LEU A 16 -8.88 -29.58 17.25
N ARG A 17 -7.75 -30.27 17.40
CA ARG A 17 -6.44 -29.60 17.54
C ARG A 17 -6.09 -28.79 16.29
N GLN A 18 -6.34 -29.36 15.12
CA GLN A 18 -6.14 -28.72 13.82
C GLN A 18 -7.05 -27.50 13.61
N GLU A 19 -8.31 -27.57 14.04
CA GLU A 19 -9.21 -26.42 14.05
C GLU A 19 -8.70 -25.32 14.98
N ILE A 20 -8.26 -25.68 16.20
CA ILE A 20 -7.68 -24.72 17.15
C ILE A 20 -6.44 -24.06 16.54
N TYR A 21 -5.56 -24.82 15.89
CA TYR A 21 -4.40 -24.25 15.22
C TYR A 21 -4.78 -23.28 14.11
N SER A 22 -5.79 -23.62 13.30
CA SER A 22 -6.31 -22.74 12.25
C SER A 22 -6.90 -21.44 12.81
N LEU A 23 -7.69 -21.53 13.87
CA LEU A 23 -8.32 -20.36 14.50
C LEU A 23 -7.30 -19.46 15.19
N ALA A 24 -6.24 -20.05 15.75
CA ALA A 24 -5.17 -19.32 16.42
C ALA A 24 -4.10 -18.76 15.44
N THR A 25 -4.24 -19.01 14.13
CA THR A 25 -3.37 -18.46 13.09
C THR A 25 -4.17 -17.71 12.02
N PRO A 26 -4.87 -16.63 12.39
CA PRO A 26 -5.62 -15.84 11.42
C PRO A 26 -4.69 -15.19 10.38
N PRO A 27 -5.22 -14.86 9.19
CA PRO A 27 -4.53 -14.01 8.22
C PRO A 27 -3.94 -12.77 8.88
N ARG A 28 -2.70 -12.44 8.54
CA ARG A 28 -1.99 -11.29 9.11
C ARG A 28 -1.31 -10.46 8.03
N PHE A 29 -1.18 -9.18 8.31
CA PHE A 29 -0.36 -8.26 7.53
C PHE A 29 1.09 -8.43 7.96
N VAL A 30 1.91 -8.90 7.04
CA VAL A 30 3.34 -9.07 7.26
C VAL A 30 4.04 -7.90 6.60
N HIS A 31 4.28 -6.86 7.39
CA HIS A 31 5.11 -5.73 6.97
C HIS A 31 6.57 -6.18 6.91
N VAL A 32 7.14 -6.16 5.71
CA VAL A 32 8.55 -6.50 5.47
C VAL A 32 9.33 -5.21 5.25
N GLN A 33 10.28 -4.95 6.14
CA GLN A 33 11.18 -3.81 6.10
C GLN A 33 12.55 -4.22 5.58
N GLN A 34 13.17 -3.29 4.86
CA GLN A 34 14.52 -3.42 4.33
C GLN A 34 15.49 -2.73 5.26
N PHE A 35 16.67 -3.34 5.44
CA PHE A 35 17.77 -2.77 6.19
C PHE A 35 19.02 -2.89 5.31
N ASP A 36 19.50 -1.76 4.82
CA ASP A 36 20.76 -1.66 4.11
C ASP A 36 21.91 -1.80 5.11
N GLU A 37 22.86 -2.69 4.83
CA GLU A 37 24.00 -2.94 5.72
C GLU A 37 25.16 -1.96 5.52
N GLN A 38 25.09 -1.16 4.46
CA GLN A 38 26.12 -0.23 4.03
C GLN A 38 25.50 1.15 3.84
N ASP A 39 26.31 2.20 3.98
CA ASP A 39 25.92 3.55 3.59
C ASP A 39 26.12 3.75 2.08
N TYR A 40 25.26 4.56 1.46
CA TYR A 40 25.33 4.81 0.02
C TYR A 40 26.64 5.48 -0.40
N ASP A 41 27.14 6.46 0.36
CA ASP A 41 28.34 7.19 0.01
C ASP A 41 29.58 6.28 0.13
N GLU A 42 29.63 5.44 1.17
CA GLU A 42 30.67 4.42 1.33
C GLU A 42 30.67 3.40 0.17
N PHE A 43 29.48 2.93 -0.22
CA PHE A 43 29.33 2.05 -1.37
C PHE A 43 29.76 2.73 -2.67
N ALA A 44 29.32 3.96 -2.91
CA ALA A 44 29.64 4.71 -4.13
C ALA A 44 31.15 4.92 -4.28
N ASP A 45 31.83 5.26 -3.18
CA ASP A 45 33.28 5.41 -3.15
C ASP A 45 34.00 4.08 -3.35
N HIS A 46 33.50 2.99 -2.76
CA HIS A 46 34.04 1.65 -2.99
C HIS A 46 33.96 1.24 -4.46
N ILE A 47 32.79 1.44 -5.10
CA ILE A 47 32.56 1.11 -6.52
C ILE A 47 33.48 1.92 -7.44
N ARG A 48 33.71 3.21 -7.13
CA ARG A 48 34.60 4.08 -7.92
C ARG A 48 36.08 3.73 -7.74
N ALA A 49 36.49 3.38 -6.53
CA ALA A 49 37.89 3.12 -6.20
C ALA A 49 38.35 1.69 -6.55
N THR A 50 37.43 0.72 -6.57
CA THR A 50 37.76 -0.70 -6.67
C THR A 50 37.40 -1.26 -8.04
N PRO A 51 38.39 -1.66 -8.87
CA PRO A 51 38.13 -2.32 -10.14
C PRO A 51 37.33 -3.61 -9.94
N ASN A 52 36.30 -3.82 -10.76
CA ASN A 52 35.43 -5.02 -10.72
C ASN A 52 34.71 -5.25 -9.37
N ALA A 53 34.40 -4.19 -8.61
CA ALA A 53 33.66 -4.30 -7.35
C ALA A 53 32.22 -4.82 -7.52
N ILE A 54 31.61 -4.61 -8.70
CA ILE A 54 30.21 -4.92 -8.96
C ILE A 54 30.02 -6.42 -9.18
N ARG A 55 29.16 -7.03 -8.36
CA ARG A 55 28.70 -8.41 -8.51
C ARG A 55 27.22 -8.45 -8.80
N LEU A 56 26.87 -8.86 -10.01
CA LEU A 56 25.49 -9.04 -10.43
C LEU A 56 24.98 -10.44 -10.05
N ASP A 57 23.67 -10.54 -9.84
CA ASP A 57 22.95 -11.78 -9.53
C ASP A 57 22.01 -12.19 -10.67
N GLU A 58 21.80 -13.50 -10.87
CA GLU A 58 20.94 -14.03 -11.94
C GLU A 58 19.48 -13.56 -11.82
N SER A 59 18.99 -13.30 -10.59
CA SER A 59 17.63 -12.84 -10.34
C SER A 59 17.29 -11.51 -11.02
N LEU A 60 18.29 -10.70 -11.38
CA LEU A 60 18.11 -9.43 -12.09
C LEU A 60 17.41 -9.62 -13.44
N THR A 61 17.50 -10.80 -14.04
CA THR A 61 16.76 -11.15 -15.26
C THR A 61 15.24 -11.03 -15.11
N HIS A 62 14.68 -11.31 -13.92
CA HIS A 62 13.25 -11.18 -13.63
C HIS A 62 12.77 -9.72 -13.75
N PHE A 63 13.66 -8.77 -13.48
CA PHE A 63 13.38 -7.33 -13.48
C PHE A 63 13.73 -6.67 -14.83
N SER A 64 14.15 -7.45 -15.83
CA SER A 64 14.74 -6.91 -17.06
C SER A 64 13.83 -6.00 -17.85
N PHE A 65 12.53 -6.20 -17.79
CA PHE A 65 11.58 -5.32 -18.45
C PHE A 65 11.62 -3.88 -17.93
N ASN A 66 12.07 -3.64 -16.70
CA ASN A 66 12.23 -2.30 -16.13
C ASN A 66 13.60 -1.70 -16.49
N TRP A 67 14.68 -2.47 -16.35
CA TRP A 67 16.03 -1.92 -16.46
C TRP A 67 16.62 -1.96 -17.88
N ARG A 68 16.15 -2.84 -18.78
CA ARG A 68 16.79 -3.10 -20.10
C ARG A 68 16.84 -1.90 -21.02
N SER A 69 15.93 -0.94 -20.86
CA SER A 69 15.91 0.31 -21.63
C SER A 69 16.69 1.45 -20.97
N GLN A 70 17.08 1.27 -19.71
CA GLN A 70 17.75 2.28 -18.89
C GLN A 70 19.25 2.04 -18.79
N ILE A 71 19.67 0.76 -18.77
CA ILE A 71 21.08 0.37 -18.64
C ILE A 71 21.65 0.01 -20.02
N PRO A 72 22.73 0.66 -20.46
CA PRO A 72 23.35 0.36 -21.75
C PRO A 72 24.05 -1.00 -21.74
N SER A 73 23.99 -1.68 -22.89
CA SER A 73 24.66 -2.98 -23.08
C SER A 73 26.13 -2.87 -23.46
N GLN A 74 26.57 -1.69 -23.90
CA GLN A 74 27.93 -1.38 -24.29
C GLN A 74 28.37 -0.04 -23.71
N THR A 75 29.65 0.08 -23.41
CA THR A 75 30.30 1.36 -23.07
C THR A 75 30.55 2.17 -24.33
N THR A 76 30.55 3.50 -24.21
CA THR A 76 31.09 4.42 -25.23
C THR A 76 32.63 4.38 -25.31
N GLN A 77 33.30 3.79 -24.31
CA GLN A 77 34.75 3.63 -24.27
C GLN A 77 35.21 2.66 -25.38
N ARG A 78 36.22 3.09 -26.16
CA ARG A 78 36.83 2.26 -27.21
C ARG A 78 37.55 1.09 -26.55
N THR A 79 37.15 -0.14 -26.84
CA THR A 79 37.86 -1.32 -26.36
C THR A 79 39.24 -1.41 -27.00
N LEU A 80 40.21 -1.99 -26.28
CA LEU A 80 41.56 -2.25 -26.80
C LEU A 80 41.52 -3.17 -28.05
N GLU A 81 40.43 -3.90 -28.24
CA GLU A 81 40.12 -4.70 -29.45
C GLU A 81 40.13 -3.87 -30.72
N ARG A 82 39.70 -2.61 -30.66
CA ARG A 82 39.77 -1.68 -31.80
C ARG A 82 41.21 -1.30 -32.15
N TYR A 83 42.16 -1.50 -31.24
CA TYR A 83 43.59 -1.34 -31.42
C TYR A 83 44.32 -2.68 -31.63
N GLY A 84 43.58 -3.77 -31.87
CA GLY A 84 44.12 -5.10 -32.17
C GLY A 84 44.39 -6.00 -30.97
N PHE A 85 44.06 -5.58 -29.74
CA PHE A 85 44.19 -6.42 -28.55
C PHE A 85 42.93 -7.26 -28.34
N SER A 86 42.99 -8.57 -28.51
CA SER A 86 41.87 -9.45 -28.18
C SER A 86 41.97 -9.92 -26.72
N SER A 87 40.90 -9.75 -25.95
CA SER A 87 40.72 -10.47 -24.68
C SER A 87 40.04 -11.80 -24.97
N THR A 88 40.58 -12.90 -24.44
CA THR A 88 39.95 -14.22 -24.49
C THR A 88 38.88 -14.41 -23.41
N ARG A 89 38.77 -13.49 -22.44
CA ARG A 89 37.77 -13.53 -21.37
C ARG A 89 36.55 -12.69 -21.75
N SER A 90 35.40 -13.34 -21.87
CA SER A 90 34.10 -12.67 -21.92
C SER A 90 33.86 -11.91 -20.61
N ALA A 91 33.29 -10.71 -20.68
CA ALA A 91 32.88 -10.00 -19.48
C ALA A 91 31.84 -10.82 -18.70
N TYR A 92 31.95 -10.78 -17.38
CA TYR A 92 31.07 -11.53 -16.49
C TYR A 92 29.61 -11.07 -16.65
N GLN A 93 28.71 -12.03 -16.88
CA GLN A 93 27.25 -11.90 -16.76
C GLN A 93 26.74 -13.19 -16.09
N PRO A 94 25.91 -13.11 -15.05
CA PRO A 94 25.40 -14.29 -14.36
C PRO A 94 24.22 -14.96 -15.10
N TRP A 95 23.82 -14.44 -16.25
CA TRP A 95 22.77 -14.99 -17.11
C TRP A 95 23.21 -15.10 -18.58
N ASN A 96 22.48 -15.93 -19.33
CA ASN A 96 22.62 -16.00 -20.78
C ASN A 96 22.08 -14.73 -21.44
N VAL A 97 22.91 -14.03 -22.20
CA VAL A 97 22.54 -12.77 -22.86
C VAL A 97 21.47 -13.02 -23.93
N THR A 98 20.34 -12.35 -23.80
CA THR A 98 19.22 -12.42 -24.74
C THR A 98 18.68 -11.01 -25.05
N LYS A 99 17.72 -10.89 -25.97
CA LYS A 99 17.00 -9.61 -26.16
C LYS A 99 16.20 -9.19 -24.92
N LEU A 100 15.75 -10.16 -24.13
CA LEU A 100 14.94 -9.92 -22.93
C LEU A 100 15.80 -9.54 -21.73
N ALA A 101 16.96 -10.18 -21.58
CA ALA A 101 17.97 -9.87 -20.58
C ALA A 101 19.29 -9.58 -21.30
N PRO A 102 19.47 -8.33 -21.81
CA PRO A 102 20.70 -7.96 -22.49
C PRO A 102 21.88 -7.96 -21.51
N ARG A 103 23.08 -7.84 -22.07
CA ARG A 103 24.29 -7.61 -21.27
C ARG A 103 24.17 -6.28 -20.52
N MET A 104 24.60 -6.23 -19.27
CA MET A 104 24.81 -4.96 -18.54
C MET A 104 26.27 -4.52 -18.64
N SER A 105 26.50 -3.24 -18.91
CA SER A 105 27.83 -2.63 -18.89
C SER A 105 28.32 -2.39 -17.46
N LEU A 106 29.28 -3.18 -16.97
CA LEU A 106 29.86 -3.01 -15.63
C LEU A 106 30.64 -1.70 -15.49
N ASP A 107 31.37 -1.29 -16.53
CA ASP A 107 32.14 -0.03 -16.49
C ASP A 107 31.21 1.19 -16.41
N TRP A 108 30.04 1.12 -17.07
CA TRP A 108 29.04 2.18 -16.97
C TRP A 108 28.42 2.21 -15.57
N LEU A 109 28.11 1.04 -14.99
CA LEU A 109 27.61 0.97 -13.61
C LEU A 109 28.64 1.50 -12.59
N SER A 110 29.94 1.31 -12.82
CA SER A 110 30.99 1.90 -11.98
C SER A 110 31.02 3.43 -12.03
N GLN A 111 30.54 4.04 -13.12
CA GLN A 111 30.40 5.49 -13.27
C GLN A 111 29.05 6.02 -12.74
N CYS A 112 28.07 5.14 -12.62
CA CYS A 112 26.70 5.42 -12.19
C CYS A 112 26.35 4.59 -10.93
N PRO A 113 26.99 4.88 -9.78
CA PRO A 113 26.84 4.09 -8.55
C PRO A 113 25.39 4.02 -8.05
N GLU A 114 24.53 4.98 -8.40
CA GLU A 114 23.10 4.97 -8.10
C GLU A 114 22.34 3.81 -8.78
N TYR A 115 22.76 3.41 -9.98
CA TYR A 115 22.24 2.20 -10.64
C TYR A 115 22.85 0.95 -10.01
N ALA A 116 24.16 0.95 -9.76
CA ALA A 116 24.83 -0.17 -9.11
C ALA A 116 24.22 -0.48 -7.73
N TRP A 117 23.90 0.56 -6.95
CA TRP A 117 23.26 0.45 -5.63
C TRP A 117 21.99 -0.40 -5.71
N GLN A 118 21.10 -0.13 -6.66
CA GLN A 118 19.86 -0.92 -6.77
C GLN A 118 20.09 -2.37 -7.15
N LEU A 119 21.15 -2.64 -7.92
CA LEU A 119 21.45 -3.95 -8.47
C LEU A 119 22.13 -4.87 -7.46
N CYS A 120 23.03 -4.34 -6.63
CA CYS A 120 23.93 -5.16 -5.83
C CYS A 120 24.16 -4.70 -4.39
N ARG A 121 23.40 -3.72 -3.87
CA ARG A 121 23.51 -3.35 -2.45
C ARG A 121 23.15 -4.52 -1.54
N GLU A 122 23.77 -4.54 -0.37
CA GLU A 122 23.52 -5.57 0.64
C GLU A 122 22.30 -5.18 1.49
N VAL A 123 21.20 -5.88 1.27
CA VAL A 123 19.94 -5.66 2.00
C VAL A 123 19.59 -6.91 2.79
N SER A 124 19.23 -6.73 4.05
CA SER A 124 18.52 -7.74 4.83
C SER A 124 17.05 -7.35 4.97
N MET A 125 16.16 -8.35 4.94
CA MET A 125 14.72 -8.14 5.10
C MET A 125 14.25 -8.74 6.42
N HIS A 126 13.50 -7.96 7.19
CA HIS A 126 12.92 -8.38 8.46
C HIS A 126 11.46 -7.96 8.53
N SER A 127 10.65 -8.71 9.28
CA SER A 127 9.28 -8.32 9.54
C SER A 127 9.07 -7.85 10.97
N THR A 128 8.24 -6.81 11.11
CA THR A 128 7.71 -6.36 12.40
C THR A 128 6.52 -7.18 12.87
N ALA A 129 5.91 -7.98 11.98
CA ALA A 129 4.79 -8.84 12.33
C ALA A 129 5.24 -9.96 13.27
N PRO A 130 4.48 -10.26 14.34
CA PRO A 130 4.85 -11.30 15.27
C PRO A 130 4.84 -12.67 14.58
N ILE A 131 5.83 -13.49 14.92
CA ILE A 131 5.87 -14.88 14.46
C ILE A 131 4.68 -15.62 15.09
N PRO A 132 3.90 -16.42 14.33
CA PRO A 132 2.75 -17.12 14.90
C PRO A 132 3.19 -17.96 16.09
N ALA A 133 2.56 -17.73 17.26
CA ALA A 133 2.98 -18.35 18.51
C ALA A 133 3.04 -19.89 18.42
N LEU A 134 2.14 -20.47 17.63
CA LEU A 134 2.07 -21.91 17.37
C LEU A 134 3.28 -22.49 16.63
N LEU A 135 4.09 -21.68 15.93
CA LEU A 135 5.38 -22.14 15.41
C LEU A 135 6.42 -22.35 16.53
N HIS A 136 6.16 -21.84 17.73
CA HIS A 136 7.06 -21.94 18.88
C HIS A 136 6.51 -22.81 20.02
N THR A 137 5.23 -23.16 20.02
CA THR A 137 4.58 -23.91 21.11
C THR A 137 5.08 -25.35 21.24
N CYS A 138 4.87 -26.20 20.24
CA CYS A 138 5.33 -27.59 20.26
C CYS A 138 5.67 -28.10 18.84
N ARG A 139 6.22 -29.31 18.75
CA ARG A 139 6.56 -29.93 17.46
C ARG A 139 5.33 -30.15 16.58
N GLU A 140 4.25 -30.64 17.17
CA GLU A 140 3.01 -30.92 16.44
C GLU A 140 2.43 -29.67 15.80
N SER A 141 2.28 -28.58 16.57
CA SER A 141 1.74 -27.32 16.06
C SER A 141 2.64 -26.73 14.97
N ARG A 142 3.96 -26.79 15.15
CA ARG A 142 4.91 -26.35 14.13
C ARG A 142 4.78 -27.16 12.85
N ASP A 143 4.74 -28.48 12.96
CA ASP A 143 4.63 -29.38 11.81
C ASP A 143 3.30 -29.18 11.08
N ASP A 144 2.20 -28.93 11.80
CA ASP A 144 0.89 -28.62 11.22
C ASP A 144 0.89 -27.28 10.47
N LEU A 145 1.46 -26.23 11.06
CA LEU A 145 1.58 -24.92 10.41
C LEU A 145 2.49 -24.95 9.17
N ILE A 146 3.62 -25.67 9.22
CA ILE A 146 4.49 -25.85 8.06
C ILE A 146 3.76 -26.62 6.95
N LYS A 147 3.02 -27.69 7.29
CA LYS A 147 2.19 -28.43 6.33
C LYS A 147 1.11 -27.55 5.69
N ARG A 148 0.61 -26.54 6.41
CA ARG A 148 -0.35 -25.54 5.92
C ARG A 148 0.28 -24.41 5.11
N GLY A 149 1.60 -24.43 4.90
CA GLY A 149 2.29 -23.50 4.00
C GLY A 149 3.13 -22.42 4.65
N TYR A 150 3.24 -22.37 5.99
CA TYR A 150 4.21 -21.48 6.65
C TYR A 150 5.64 -21.90 6.33
N GLN A 151 6.45 -20.96 5.85
CA GLN A 151 7.88 -21.14 5.61
C GLN A 151 8.65 -19.84 5.85
N LEU A 152 9.98 -19.94 6.01
CA LEU A 152 10.84 -18.75 5.96
C LEU A 152 10.90 -18.24 4.51
N ALA A 153 10.59 -16.96 4.34
CA ALA A 153 10.48 -16.29 3.06
C ALA A 153 11.21 -14.92 3.06
N PHE A 154 11.19 -14.30 1.89
CA PHE A 154 11.74 -12.98 1.59
C PHE A 154 13.25 -12.93 1.78
N ARG A 155 13.93 -13.85 1.09
CA ARG A 155 15.37 -13.74 0.88
C ARG A 155 15.67 -12.60 -0.08
N THR A 156 16.87 -12.03 0.03
CA THR A 156 17.42 -11.04 -0.90
C THR A 156 18.54 -11.69 -1.72
N ARG A 157 19.25 -10.89 -2.51
CA ARG A 157 20.44 -11.34 -3.25
C ARG A 157 21.65 -11.56 -2.34
N SER A 158 21.72 -10.83 -1.23
CA SER A 158 22.82 -10.91 -0.27
C SER A 158 22.50 -11.74 0.97
N HIS A 159 21.22 -11.90 1.32
CA HIS A 159 20.80 -12.55 2.56
C HIS A 159 19.76 -13.65 2.36
N GLY A 160 19.85 -14.69 3.18
CA GLY A 160 18.84 -15.74 3.28
C GLY A 160 17.50 -15.24 3.83
N PRO A 161 16.43 -16.06 3.75
CA PRO A 161 15.09 -15.70 4.20
C PRO A 161 15.03 -15.63 5.74
N ARG A 162 14.30 -14.64 6.28
CA ARG A 162 14.25 -14.36 7.73
C ARG A 162 12.83 -14.17 8.28
N THR A 163 11.83 -14.14 7.42
CA THR A 163 10.45 -13.85 7.81
C THR A 163 9.58 -15.08 7.60
N TRP A 164 8.93 -15.56 8.67
CA TRP A 164 7.89 -16.57 8.52
C TRP A 164 6.71 -15.98 7.77
N PHE A 165 6.25 -16.65 6.70
CA PHE A 165 5.16 -16.20 5.86
C PHE A 165 4.37 -17.40 5.33
N ASN A 166 3.05 -17.25 5.23
CA ASN A 166 2.18 -18.18 4.53
C ASN A 166 1.64 -17.52 3.26
N PHE A 167 2.06 -17.99 2.09
CA PHE A 167 1.69 -17.39 0.80
C PHE A 167 0.18 -17.47 0.47
N ASP A 168 -0.54 -18.41 1.08
CA ASP A 168 -1.98 -18.61 0.88
C ASP A 168 -2.84 -17.84 1.89
N HIS A 169 -2.30 -17.45 3.05
CA HIS A 169 -3.06 -16.81 4.14
C HIS A 169 -2.57 -15.42 4.56
N ASP A 170 -1.29 -15.13 4.48
CA ASP A 170 -0.74 -13.82 4.86
C ASP A 170 -0.91 -12.79 3.72
N VAL A 171 -0.85 -11.51 4.08
CA VAL A 171 -0.78 -10.37 3.17
C VAL A 171 0.59 -9.73 3.29
N LEU A 172 1.32 -9.59 2.18
CA LEU A 172 2.59 -8.86 2.17
C LEU A 172 2.30 -7.36 2.19
N PHE A 173 2.69 -6.66 3.25
CA PHE A 173 2.58 -5.21 3.33
C PHE A 173 3.92 -4.57 2.98
N ILE A 174 3.91 -3.67 1.99
CA ILE A 174 5.10 -2.99 1.47
C ILE A 174 4.90 -1.48 1.65
N SER A 175 5.79 -0.87 2.45
CA SER A 175 5.81 0.58 2.63
C SER A 175 6.22 1.31 1.36
N HIS A 176 5.77 2.56 1.25
CA HIS A 176 6.26 3.47 0.22
C HIS A 176 7.77 3.66 0.45
N GLY A 177 8.56 3.55 -0.61
CA GLY A 177 10.01 3.72 -0.53
C GLY A 177 10.39 5.13 -0.12
N ASP A 178 11.58 5.27 0.43
CA ASP A 178 12.17 6.56 0.73
C ASP A 178 12.57 7.28 -0.57
N ASP A 179 12.05 8.50 -0.69
CA ASP A 179 12.08 9.34 -1.88
C ASP A 179 13.48 9.94 -2.12
N TRP A 180 14.56 9.13 -2.15
CA TRP A 180 15.94 9.53 -2.53
C TRP A 180 16.07 9.91 -4.02
N GLY A 181 15.03 10.54 -4.56
CA GLY A 181 14.90 10.95 -5.94
C GLY A 181 14.24 9.86 -6.76
N THR A 182 13.12 10.25 -7.36
CA THR A 182 12.45 9.63 -8.51
C THR A 182 13.36 9.23 -9.69
N LYS A 183 14.67 9.49 -9.62
CA LYS A 183 15.59 9.34 -10.75
C LYS A 183 15.94 7.89 -11.06
N HIS A 184 15.82 6.97 -10.11
CA HIS A 184 16.20 5.58 -10.35
C HIS A 184 15.12 4.66 -9.75
N ARG A 185 14.08 4.32 -10.52
CA ARG A 185 13.16 3.20 -10.21
C ARG A 185 13.52 2.03 -11.12
N VAL A 186 14.82 1.75 -11.22
CA VAL A 186 15.40 1.00 -12.35
C VAL A 186 14.95 -0.44 -12.35
N LEU A 187 14.92 -1.05 -11.16
CA LEU A 187 14.46 -2.42 -11.00
C LEU A 187 12.98 -2.52 -10.66
N SER A 188 12.52 -1.72 -9.69
CA SER A 188 11.15 -1.81 -9.18
C SER A 188 10.12 -1.26 -10.17
N GLY A 189 10.49 -0.25 -10.98
CA GLY A 189 9.57 0.44 -11.89
C GLY A 189 8.43 1.20 -11.20
N CYS A 190 8.46 1.29 -9.86
CA CYS A 190 7.40 1.78 -8.99
C CYS A 190 7.99 2.31 -7.67
N PRO A 191 7.22 3.05 -6.85
CA PRO A 191 7.74 3.67 -5.61
C PRO A 191 7.98 2.72 -4.43
N TRP A 192 7.49 1.48 -4.44
CA TRP A 192 7.51 0.58 -3.26
C TRP A 192 8.77 -0.29 -3.11
N ASP A 193 9.87 0.10 -3.74
CA ASP A 193 11.17 -0.60 -3.74
C ASP A 193 11.12 -2.15 -3.71
N ILE A 194 10.27 -2.72 -4.56
CA ILE A 194 9.93 -4.14 -4.60
C ILE A 194 11.10 -5.00 -5.14
N ALA A 195 12.09 -4.37 -5.77
CA ALA A 195 13.17 -5.07 -6.42
C ALA A 195 14.08 -5.87 -5.49
N GLN A 196 14.09 -5.58 -4.19
CA GLN A 196 14.95 -6.32 -3.27
C GLN A 196 14.41 -7.71 -2.91
N PHE A 197 13.14 -7.99 -3.18
CA PHE A 197 12.56 -9.32 -2.99
C PHE A 197 13.12 -10.29 -4.03
N HIS A 198 13.48 -11.50 -3.60
CA HIS A 198 13.91 -12.52 -4.54
C HIS A 198 12.73 -13.05 -5.39
N PRO A 199 12.86 -13.17 -6.72
CA PRO A 199 11.77 -13.60 -7.61
C PRO A 199 11.07 -14.90 -7.22
N SER A 200 11.81 -15.86 -6.65
CA SER A 200 11.25 -17.14 -6.18
C SER A 200 10.14 -17.00 -5.15
N ASP A 201 10.18 -15.94 -4.34
CA ASP A 201 9.18 -15.68 -3.32
C ASP A 201 8.09 -14.76 -3.87
N MET A 202 8.46 -13.76 -4.67
CA MET A 202 7.52 -12.85 -5.33
C MET A 202 6.49 -13.61 -6.18
N GLN A 203 6.92 -14.62 -6.91
CA GLN A 203 6.00 -15.43 -7.73
C GLN A 203 5.00 -16.25 -6.90
N LYS A 204 5.24 -16.44 -5.60
CA LYS A 204 4.31 -17.17 -4.72
C LYS A 204 3.33 -16.23 -4.01
N VAL A 205 3.61 -14.92 -3.94
CA VAL A 205 2.76 -13.97 -3.22
C VAL A 205 1.43 -13.78 -3.96
N LYS A 206 0.33 -14.02 -3.23
CA LYS A 206 -1.03 -13.88 -3.73
C LYS A 206 -1.72 -12.58 -3.30
N ARG A 207 -1.28 -11.96 -2.22
CA ARG A 207 -1.88 -10.73 -1.69
C ARG A 207 -0.82 -9.73 -1.28
N VAL A 208 -0.97 -8.50 -1.78
CA VAL A 208 -0.07 -7.39 -1.49
C VAL A 208 -0.89 -6.19 -1.04
N ALA A 209 -0.44 -5.55 0.03
CA ALA A 209 -0.89 -4.24 0.48
C ALA A 209 0.21 -3.22 0.22
N LEU A 210 -0.12 -2.16 -0.50
CA LEU A 210 0.80 -1.09 -0.87
C LEU A 210 0.46 0.16 -0.07
N ASP A 211 1.42 0.63 0.71
CA ASP A 211 1.28 1.88 1.47
C ASP A 211 1.15 3.10 0.55
N GLU A 212 0.43 4.13 1.00
CA GLU A 212 0.18 5.39 0.27
C GLU A 212 -0.22 5.22 -1.21
N SER A 213 -1.02 4.19 -1.53
CA SER A 213 -1.25 3.78 -2.92
C SER A 213 -2.64 4.11 -3.46
N THR A 214 -3.56 4.58 -2.61
CA THR A 214 -4.94 4.90 -3.02
C THR A 214 -5.04 6.06 -3.99
N GLY A 215 -4.04 6.93 -4.08
CA GLY A 215 -3.96 7.92 -5.16
C GLY A 215 -3.93 7.30 -6.56
N SER A 216 -3.61 6.02 -6.70
CA SER A 216 -3.77 5.30 -7.98
C SER A 216 -5.22 5.28 -8.47
N LEU A 217 -6.22 5.51 -7.61
CA LEU A 217 -7.61 5.65 -8.02
C LEU A 217 -7.88 6.90 -8.87
N TYR A 218 -7.04 7.94 -8.79
CA TYR A 218 -7.16 9.09 -9.72
C TYR A 218 -7.03 8.64 -11.17
N LEU A 219 -6.24 7.59 -11.44
CA LEU A 219 -6.09 7.02 -12.78
C LEU A 219 -7.42 6.47 -13.33
N ALA A 220 -8.37 6.11 -12.47
CA ALA A 220 -9.71 5.68 -12.86
C ALA A 220 -10.58 6.84 -13.38
N HIS A 221 -10.27 8.09 -13.04
CA HIS A 221 -11.12 9.23 -13.35
C HIS A 221 -10.70 9.95 -14.66
N PRO A 222 -11.62 10.18 -15.63
CA PRO A 222 -11.27 10.74 -16.95
C PRO A 222 -10.65 12.15 -16.92
N ARG A 223 -10.96 12.94 -15.89
CA ARG A 223 -10.45 14.32 -15.74
C ARG A 223 -9.04 14.40 -15.13
N PHE A 224 -8.52 13.32 -14.56
CA PHE A 224 -7.18 13.32 -13.98
C PHE A 224 -6.21 12.70 -14.99
N SER A 225 -5.23 13.49 -15.41
CA SER A 225 -4.10 13.00 -16.21
C SER A 225 -3.06 12.34 -15.31
N GLU A 226 -2.18 11.52 -15.90
CA GLU A 226 -1.00 10.97 -15.22
C GLU A 226 -0.19 12.12 -14.57
N GLY A 227 -0.21 12.18 -13.24
CA GLY A 227 0.53 13.14 -12.43
C GLY A 227 1.60 12.42 -11.61
N ASN A 228 1.50 12.49 -10.28
CA ASN A 228 2.36 11.74 -9.36
C ASN A 228 2.14 10.21 -9.40
N TYR A 229 1.00 9.76 -9.94
CA TYR A 229 0.66 8.35 -10.09
C TYR A 229 0.65 7.96 -11.57
N LYS A 230 1.21 6.80 -11.90
CA LYS A 230 1.27 6.30 -13.27
C LYS A 230 0.77 4.86 -13.35
N PHE A 231 0.10 4.51 -14.45
CA PHE A 231 -0.24 3.11 -14.73
C PHE A 231 0.99 2.20 -14.77
N SER A 232 2.16 2.75 -15.12
CA SER A 232 3.43 2.02 -15.08
C SER A 232 3.82 1.54 -13.68
N ASP A 233 3.45 2.28 -12.62
CA ASP A 233 3.80 1.91 -11.24
C ASP A 233 3.05 0.63 -10.85
N LEU A 234 1.72 0.62 -11.01
CA LEU A 234 0.90 -0.58 -10.74
C LEU A 234 1.23 -1.72 -11.71
N SER A 235 1.43 -1.42 -13.00
CA SER A 235 1.83 -2.43 -13.98
C SER A 235 3.13 -3.13 -13.56
N SER A 236 4.12 -2.38 -13.04
CA SER A 236 5.36 -2.98 -12.53
C SER A 236 5.10 -3.93 -11.36
N VAL A 237 4.26 -3.53 -10.39
CA VAL A 237 3.88 -4.41 -9.27
C VAL A 237 3.24 -5.70 -9.78
N LEU A 238 2.26 -5.61 -10.69
CA LEU A 238 1.54 -6.78 -11.21
C LEU A 238 2.43 -7.71 -12.04
N ARG A 239 3.38 -7.16 -12.80
CA ARG A 239 4.38 -7.92 -13.56
C ARG A 239 5.35 -8.67 -12.66
N LEU A 240 5.76 -8.02 -11.57
CA LEU A 240 6.69 -8.56 -10.59
C LEU A 240 6.04 -9.65 -9.73
N PHE A 241 4.79 -9.46 -9.33
CA PHE A 241 3.96 -10.42 -8.59
C PHE A 241 2.98 -11.14 -9.52
N LYS A 242 3.51 -12.04 -10.35
CA LYS A 242 2.76 -12.70 -11.44
C LYS A 242 1.45 -13.39 -11.00
N HIS A 243 1.43 -13.94 -9.79
CA HIS A 243 0.32 -14.73 -9.26
C HIS A 243 -0.52 -13.96 -8.24
N LEU A 244 -0.50 -12.63 -8.30
CA LEU A 244 -1.29 -11.78 -7.42
C LEU A 244 -2.79 -11.98 -7.67
N GLU A 245 -3.51 -12.33 -6.61
CA GLU A 245 -4.96 -12.52 -6.58
C GLU A 245 -5.66 -11.28 -6.03
N GLU A 246 -5.06 -10.62 -5.03
CA GLU A 246 -5.61 -9.43 -4.37
C GLU A 246 -4.55 -8.31 -4.22
N LEU A 247 -4.95 -7.09 -4.56
CA LEU A 247 -4.18 -5.87 -4.38
C LEU A 247 -4.94 -4.91 -3.47
N LEU A 248 -4.38 -4.68 -2.29
CA LEU A 248 -4.92 -3.78 -1.28
C LEU A 248 -4.23 -2.42 -1.43
N LEU A 249 -4.99 -1.40 -1.84
CA LEU A 249 -4.51 -0.03 -1.88
C LEU A 249 -4.74 0.62 -0.52
N VAL A 250 -3.66 0.98 0.17
CA VAL A 250 -3.71 1.47 1.55
C VAL A 250 -3.83 2.99 1.56
N GLU A 251 -4.88 3.46 2.24
CA GLU A 251 -5.17 4.88 2.44
C GLU A 251 -4.48 5.40 3.70
N TRP A 252 -4.77 4.79 4.86
CA TRP A 252 -4.23 5.21 6.14
C TRP A 252 -3.66 4.04 6.94
N THR A 253 -2.66 4.37 7.74
CA THR A 253 -1.94 3.47 8.65
C THR A 253 -1.94 4.05 10.07
N ASP A 254 -1.35 3.34 11.03
CA ASP A 254 -1.18 3.84 12.40
C ASP A 254 -0.49 5.23 12.42
N SER A 255 0.47 5.48 11.53
CA SER A 255 1.17 6.76 11.42
C SER A 255 0.23 7.95 11.15
N HIS A 256 -0.84 7.73 10.39
CA HIS A 256 -1.85 8.76 10.13
C HIS A 256 -2.68 9.04 11.38
N MET A 257 -3.01 8.00 12.15
CA MET A 257 -3.75 8.13 13.40
C MET A 257 -2.93 8.84 14.48
N GLU A 258 -1.60 8.65 14.49
CA GLU A 258 -0.68 9.34 15.40
C GLU A 258 -0.66 10.86 15.22
N LEU A 259 -0.85 11.35 13.98
CA LEU A 259 -0.93 12.79 13.70
C LEU A 259 -2.14 13.46 14.35
N ILE A 260 -3.24 12.73 14.52
CA ILE A 260 -4.49 13.22 15.11
C ILE A 260 -4.48 13.02 16.62
N SER A 261 -4.06 11.83 17.05
CA SER A 261 -4.05 11.41 18.44
C SER A 261 -2.64 10.92 18.77
N PRO A 262 -1.73 11.85 19.13
CA PRO A 262 -0.36 11.49 19.45
C PRO A 262 -0.32 10.41 20.51
N MET A 263 0.32 9.30 20.15
CA MET A 263 0.34 8.07 20.91
C MET A 263 1.34 8.19 22.07
N LYS A 264 1.06 9.07 23.05
CA LYS A 264 2.02 9.43 24.11
C LYS A 264 2.36 8.29 25.09
N ASP A 265 1.49 7.28 25.24
CA ASP A 265 1.65 6.24 26.29
C ASP A 265 1.71 4.79 25.78
N ILE A 266 1.22 4.48 24.58
CA ILE A 266 1.05 3.08 24.15
C ILE A 266 2.36 2.50 23.60
N TYR A 267 3.16 3.25 22.82
CA TYR A 267 4.47 2.77 22.35
C TYR A 267 5.52 2.66 23.46
N ALA A 268 5.48 3.52 24.48
CA ALA A 268 6.33 3.36 25.66
C ALA A 268 6.01 2.05 26.40
N ARG A 269 4.72 1.68 26.48
CA ARG A 269 4.28 0.40 27.05
C ARG A 269 4.53 -0.79 26.10
N ALA A 270 4.38 -0.62 24.79
CA ALA A 270 4.60 -1.67 23.78
C ALA A 270 6.09 -1.99 23.59
N LYS A 271 6.99 -0.99 23.63
CA LYS A 271 8.46 -1.22 23.68
C LYS A 271 8.90 -1.99 24.92
N GLN A 272 8.15 -1.92 26.02
CA GLN A 272 8.41 -2.68 27.25
C GLN A 272 7.68 -4.04 27.30
N ARG A 273 6.80 -4.34 26.34
CA ARG A 273 5.99 -5.57 26.34
C ARG A 273 6.54 -6.57 25.34
N HIS A 274 6.40 -7.84 25.67
CA HIS A 274 6.99 -8.95 24.92
C HIS A 274 6.56 -8.93 23.43
N LYS A 275 7.44 -9.43 22.56
CA LYS A 275 7.30 -9.57 21.10
C LYS A 275 6.07 -10.39 20.61
N TYR A 276 5.18 -10.77 21.52
CA TYR A 276 3.97 -11.57 21.32
C TYR A 276 2.68 -10.80 21.65
N ASP A 277 2.75 -9.49 21.92
CA ASP A 277 1.56 -8.69 22.19
C ASP A 277 0.66 -8.60 20.95
N THR A 278 -0.52 -9.21 21.04
CA THR A 278 -1.50 -9.23 19.95
C THR A 278 -2.26 -7.91 19.80
N GLN A 279 -2.09 -6.95 20.72
CA GLN A 279 -2.76 -5.64 20.67
C GLN A 279 -2.26 -4.76 19.51
N CYS A 280 -1.07 -5.04 18.98
CA CYS A 280 -0.49 -4.36 17.84
C CYS A 280 -0.57 -5.18 16.54
N LEU A 281 -1.39 -6.24 16.50
CA LEU A 281 -1.65 -6.94 15.24
C LEU A 281 -2.37 -6.01 14.29
N TRP A 282 -1.83 -5.88 13.08
CA TRP A 282 -2.47 -5.14 12.02
C TRP A 282 -3.59 -5.94 11.40
N SER A 283 -4.73 -5.29 11.27
CA SER A 283 -5.85 -5.73 10.46
C SER A 283 -6.17 -4.65 9.43
N TYR A 284 -7.20 -4.89 8.63
CA TYR A 284 -7.70 -3.89 7.71
C TYR A 284 -9.17 -3.62 7.92
N GLN A 285 -9.57 -2.41 7.55
CA GLN A 285 -10.96 -2.03 7.38
C GLN A 285 -11.11 -1.37 5.99
N PRO A 286 -12.19 -1.63 5.24
CA PRO A 286 -12.44 -0.93 3.99
C PRO A 286 -12.50 0.58 4.19
N VAL A 287 -11.97 1.32 3.22
CA VAL A 287 -12.25 2.77 3.10
C VAL A 287 -13.73 2.92 2.76
N SER A 288 -14.37 3.90 3.37
CA SER A 288 -15.78 4.21 3.19
C SER A 288 -15.96 5.69 2.90
N GLU A 289 -17.06 6.03 2.25
CA GLU A 289 -17.38 7.42 1.89
C GLU A 289 -17.45 8.35 3.11
N VAL A 290 -17.73 7.81 4.32
CA VAL A 290 -17.70 8.58 5.57
C VAL A 290 -16.32 9.09 5.96
N ASP A 291 -15.25 8.55 5.37
CA ASP A 291 -13.86 8.89 5.73
C ASP A 291 -13.47 10.30 5.28
N VAL A 292 -14.23 10.94 4.40
CA VAL A 292 -14.01 12.36 4.08
C VAL A 292 -14.53 13.29 5.18
N LEU A 293 -15.46 12.84 6.02
CA LEU A 293 -16.12 13.69 7.00
C LEU A 293 -15.16 14.26 8.04
N PRO A 294 -14.18 13.51 8.58
CA PRO A 294 -13.15 14.08 9.45
C PRO A 294 -12.40 15.27 8.83
N GLN A 295 -12.19 15.26 7.50
CA GLN A 295 -11.55 16.38 6.79
C GLN A 295 -12.49 17.59 6.66
N LEU A 296 -13.76 17.35 6.30
CA LEU A 296 -14.75 18.40 6.03
C LEU A 296 -15.36 19.02 7.30
N PHE A 297 -15.40 18.25 8.39
CA PHE A 297 -16.01 18.64 9.66
C PHE A 297 -15.04 18.35 10.82
N PRO A 298 -13.85 18.97 10.83
CA PRO A 298 -12.83 18.71 11.83
C PRO A 298 -13.32 19.09 13.23
N TYR A 299 -12.82 18.39 14.26
CA TYR A 299 -13.25 18.62 15.65
C TYR A 299 -12.87 20.03 16.15
N THR A 300 -11.72 20.54 15.73
CA THR A 300 -11.20 21.89 16.04
C THR A 300 -11.18 22.75 14.78
N ASN A 301 -11.13 24.07 14.92
CA ASN A 301 -10.87 25.00 13.80
C ASN A 301 -9.44 24.88 13.23
N SER A 302 -8.66 23.88 13.69
CA SER A 302 -7.36 23.56 13.13
C SER A 302 -7.51 22.59 11.96
N TRP A 303 -6.61 22.71 11.00
CA TRP A 303 -6.46 21.76 9.89
C TRP A 303 -6.39 20.31 10.42
N ASN A 304 -7.22 19.42 9.87
CA ASN A 304 -7.11 17.99 10.10
C ASN A 304 -6.10 17.42 9.10
N PRO A 305 -5.01 16.76 9.55
CA PRO A 305 -4.01 16.18 8.65
C PRO A 305 -4.54 15.01 7.83
N LEU A 306 -5.71 14.45 8.18
CA LEU A 306 -6.33 13.37 7.40
C LEU A 306 -6.89 13.90 6.09
N THR A 307 -6.12 13.72 5.03
CA THR A 307 -6.60 13.79 3.66
C THR A 307 -6.94 12.38 3.18
N VAL A 308 -8.08 12.25 2.49
CA VAL A 308 -8.45 10.99 1.82
C VAL A 308 -8.06 11.12 0.35
N ALA A 309 -6.93 10.54 -0.03
CA ALA A 309 -6.43 10.56 -1.40
C ALA A 309 -7.41 9.89 -2.37
N SER A 310 -8.09 8.82 -1.96
CA SER A 310 -9.01 8.05 -2.82
C SER A 310 -10.28 8.79 -3.28
N ILE A 311 -10.68 9.88 -2.61
CA ILE A 311 -11.93 10.61 -2.88
C ILE A 311 -11.64 12.03 -3.43
N GLY A 312 -10.37 12.37 -3.67
CA GLY A 312 -10.01 13.72 -4.04
C GLY A 312 -9.92 14.67 -2.85
N PRO A 313 -9.21 15.80 -2.98
CA PRO A 313 -9.27 16.88 -2.01
C PRO A 313 -10.73 17.20 -1.66
N TYR A 314 -11.08 17.13 -0.38
CA TYR A 314 -12.39 17.50 0.14
C TYR A 314 -13.57 16.70 -0.45
N GLY A 315 -13.32 15.52 -1.04
CA GLY A 315 -14.37 14.62 -1.53
C GLY A 315 -14.94 14.99 -2.89
N GLU A 316 -14.23 15.79 -3.69
CA GLU A 316 -14.69 16.24 -5.02
C GLU A 316 -15.01 15.09 -5.98
N LEU A 317 -14.31 13.95 -5.88
CA LEU A 317 -14.57 12.80 -6.75
C LEU A 317 -15.89 12.11 -6.38
N LEU A 318 -16.24 12.09 -5.09
CA LEU A 318 -17.52 11.54 -4.66
C LEU A 318 -18.68 12.45 -5.05
N ASN A 319 -18.51 13.78 -4.95
CA ASN A 319 -19.55 14.72 -5.33
C ASN A 319 -19.99 14.56 -6.81
N ASN A 320 -19.07 14.14 -7.69
CA ASN A 320 -19.37 13.86 -9.09
C ASN A 320 -20.05 12.49 -9.31
N HIS A 321 -20.11 11.64 -8.28
CA HIS A 321 -20.77 10.34 -8.32
C HIS A 321 -22.25 10.50 -7.95
N GLN A 322 -23.12 10.44 -8.96
CA GLN A 322 -24.57 10.54 -8.79
C GLN A 322 -25.23 9.25 -8.25
N GLY A 323 -24.44 8.23 -7.91
CA GLY A 323 -24.94 6.97 -7.37
C GLY A 323 -25.40 7.13 -5.93
N LEU A 324 -26.60 6.62 -5.63
CA LEU A 324 -27.25 6.71 -4.32
C LEU A 324 -27.04 5.44 -3.47
N GLU A 325 -26.16 4.53 -3.90
CA GLU A 325 -25.84 3.30 -3.16
C GLU A 325 -24.67 3.55 -2.20
N ARG A 326 -24.82 3.12 -0.94
CA ARG A 326 -23.77 3.23 0.08
C ARG A 326 -22.48 2.54 -0.38
N ASN A 327 -21.36 3.26 -0.38
CA ASN A 327 -20.06 2.79 -0.89
C ASN A 327 -20.08 2.40 -2.39
N GLY A 328 -21.08 2.87 -3.15
CA GLY A 328 -21.18 2.67 -4.60
C GLY A 328 -20.02 3.31 -5.34
N TYR A 329 -19.48 4.42 -4.82
CA TYR A 329 -18.32 5.10 -5.41
C TYR A 329 -17.09 4.20 -5.44
N PHE A 330 -16.71 3.60 -4.30
CA PHE A 330 -15.52 2.76 -4.22
C PHE A 330 -15.62 1.54 -5.13
N SER A 331 -16.79 0.90 -5.17
CA SER A 331 -17.07 -0.22 -6.08
C SER A 331 -16.91 0.20 -7.55
N MET A 332 -17.42 1.38 -7.91
CA MET A 332 -17.29 1.94 -9.26
C MET A 332 -15.83 2.26 -9.60
N VAL A 333 -15.09 2.98 -8.74
CA VAL A 333 -13.72 3.41 -9.06
C VAL A 333 -12.73 2.24 -9.05
N GLN A 334 -12.90 1.27 -8.16
CA GLN A 334 -12.08 0.04 -8.16
C GLN A 334 -12.31 -0.78 -9.43
N ARG A 335 -13.56 -0.90 -9.88
CA ARG A 335 -13.89 -1.56 -11.16
C ARG A 335 -13.33 -0.80 -12.35
N SER A 336 -13.47 0.53 -12.39
CA SER A 336 -12.91 1.37 -13.46
C SER A 336 -11.38 1.27 -13.52
N LEU A 337 -10.69 1.30 -12.37
CA LEU A 337 -9.24 1.10 -12.31
C LEU A 337 -8.85 -0.28 -12.86
N ARG A 338 -9.61 -1.32 -12.50
CA ARG A 338 -9.40 -2.68 -12.99
C ARG A 338 -9.54 -2.77 -14.52
N GLU A 339 -10.59 -2.16 -15.08
CA GLU A 339 -10.83 -2.08 -16.52
C GLU A 339 -9.69 -1.36 -17.25
N LYS A 340 -9.25 -0.21 -16.74
CA LYS A 340 -8.11 0.53 -17.34
C LYS A 340 -6.78 -0.22 -17.23
N LEU A 341 -6.56 -0.98 -16.16
CA LEU A 341 -5.37 -1.84 -16.04
C LEU A 341 -5.39 -3.00 -17.04
N LEU A 342 -6.57 -3.54 -17.37
CA LEU A 342 -6.74 -4.52 -18.45
C LEU A 342 -6.37 -3.89 -19.80
N GLU A 343 -6.93 -2.72 -20.12
CA GLU A 343 -6.61 -1.98 -21.35
C GLU A 343 -5.11 -1.67 -21.45
N TYR A 344 -4.51 -1.20 -20.35
CA TYR A 344 -3.09 -0.91 -20.28
C TYR A 344 -2.24 -2.16 -20.53
N ARG A 345 -2.55 -3.29 -19.87
CA ARG A 345 -1.86 -4.57 -20.09
C ARG A 345 -1.92 -4.99 -21.55
N ASP A 346 -3.09 -4.92 -22.17
CA ASP A 346 -3.30 -5.34 -23.55
C ASP A 346 -2.54 -4.41 -24.53
N SER A 347 -2.45 -3.11 -24.21
CA SER A 347 -1.62 -2.15 -24.95
C SER A 347 -0.12 -2.44 -24.85
N VAL A 348 0.37 -2.84 -23.67
CA VAL A 348 1.77 -3.22 -23.44
C VAL A 348 2.09 -4.51 -24.20
N GLY A 349 1.21 -5.51 -24.11
CA GLY A 349 1.35 -6.77 -24.85
C GLY A 349 1.41 -6.58 -26.36
N SER A 350 0.60 -5.66 -26.90
CA SER A 350 0.57 -5.33 -28.34
C SER A 350 1.85 -4.63 -28.81
N ARG A 351 2.47 -3.81 -27.97
CA ARG A 351 3.73 -3.10 -28.28
C ARG A 351 4.98 -3.97 -28.12
N GLN A 352 4.91 -4.99 -27.26
CA GLN A 352 6.04 -5.82 -26.86
C GLN A 352 5.81 -7.30 -27.21
N ILE A 353 5.67 -7.62 -28.51
CA ILE A 353 5.49 -8.99 -29.07
C ILE A 353 6.53 -10.02 -28.55
N VAL A 354 7.65 -9.57 -27.96
CA VAL A 354 8.71 -10.43 -27.40
C VAL A 354 8.47 -10.80 -25.92
N ASP A 355 7.63 -10.06 -25.18
CA ASP A 355 7.35 -10.25 -23.75
C ASP A 355 6.10 -11.15 -23.51
N VAL A 356 5.72 -12.01 -24.46
CA VAL A 356 4.48 -12.84 -24.41
C VAL A 356 4.42 -13.77 -23.19
N ASN A 357 5.56 -14.07 -22.55
CA ASN A 357 5.62 -14.84 -21.29
C ASN A 357 5.31 -14.02 -20.01
N VAL A 358 5.08 -12.71 -20.14
CA VAL A 358 4.80 -11.77 -19.06
C VAL A 358 3.29 -11.48 -19.00
N TRP A 359 2.43 -12.48 -19.15
CA TRP A 359 1.02 -12.29 -18.81
C TRP A 359 0.86 -12.34 -17.28
N TRP A 360 0.40 -11.21 -16.72
CA TRP A 360 -0.02 -11.10 -15.33
C TRP A 360 -1.54 -11.06 -15.23
N ASN A 361 -2.05 -11.57 -14.11
CA ASN A 361 -3.45 -11.47 -13.77
C ASN A 361 -3.78 -10.06 -13.27
N ILE A 362 -5.01 -9.62 -13.51
CA ILE A 362 -5.52 -8.42 -12.87
C ILE A 362 -6.21 -8.83 -11.57
N PRO A 363 -5.64 -8.49 -10.40
CA PRO A 363 -6.15 -8.91 -9.09
C PRO A 363 -7.44 -8.18 -8.74
N THR A 364 -8.16 -8.68 -7.74
CA THR A 364 -9.17 -7.87 -7.06
C THR A 364 -8.49 -6.65 -6.45
N ILE A 365 -9.08 -5.47 -6.62
CA ILE A 365 -8.53 -4.23 -6.09
C ILE A 365 -9.44 -3.76 -4.98
N THR A 366 -8.88 -3.55 -3.79
CA THR A 366 -9.64 -3.10 -2.63
C THR A 366 -8.91 -1.98 -1.94
N THR A 367 -9.63 -0.92 -1.61
CA THR A 367 -9.10 0.23 -0.87
C THR A 367 -9.35 0.05 0.61
N VAL A 368 -8.29 0.10 1.40
CA VAL A 368 -8.33 -0.24 2.82
C VAL A 368 -7.53 0.75 3.67
N HIS A 369 -7.86 0.80 4.95
CA HIS A 369 -6.96 1.28 5.97
C HIS A 369 -6.32 0.07 6.65
N VAL A 370 -4.99 0.05 6.81
CA VAL A 370 -4.24 -1.05 7.45
C VAL A 370 -3.59 -0.54 8.72
N MET A 371 -4.07 -0.99 9.87
CA MET A 371 -3.68 -0.41 11.15
C MET A 371 -3.87 -1.41 12.29
N SER A 372 -3.30 -1.08 13.44
CA SER A 372 -3.54 -1.80 14.68
C SER A 372 -4.97 -1.59 15.19
N ASN A 373 -5.36 -2.38 16.20
CA ASN A 373 -6.63 -2.15 16.92
C ASN A 373 -6.75 -0.72 17.45
N TRP A 374 -5.64 -0.14 17.92
CA TRP A 374 -5.62 1.25 18.37
C TRP A 374 -5.96 2.22 17.23
N GLY A 375 -5.33 2.04 16.06
CA GLY A 375 -5.63 2.88 14.89
C GLY A 375 -7.10 2.78 14.47
N HIS A 376 -7.65 1.56 14.48
CA HIS A 376 -9.08 1.33 14.20
C HIS A 376 -10.00 2.05 15.20
N GLU A 377 -9.68 2.02 16.49
CA GLU A 377 -10.43 2.75 17.52
C GLU A 377 -10.35 4.27 17.34
N VAL A 378 -9.17 4.80 17.00
CA VAL A 378 -8.99 6.24 16.71
C VAL A 378 -9.86 6.62 15.52
N LEU A 379 -9.78 5.89 14.41
CA LEU A 379 -10.59 6.18 13.22
C LEU A 379 -12.09 6.10 13.53
N GLY A 380 -12.52 5.09 14.29
CA GLY A 380 -13.92 4.95 14.72
C GLY A 380 -14.42 6.16 15.50
N ARG A 381 -13.61 6.69 16.42
CA ARG A 381 -13.94 7.91 17.17
C ARG A 381 -14.03 9.14 16.27
N GLU A 382 -13.10 9.30 15.33
CA GLU A 382 -13.12 10.45 14.41
C GLU A 382 -14.30 10.40 13.45
N ARG A 383 -14.61 9.22 12.89
CA ARG A 383 -15.85 8.99 12.11
C ARG A 383 -17.09 9.39 12.92
N TRP A 384 -17.20 8.91 14.16
CA TRP A 384 -18.35 9.20 15.03
C TRP A 384 -18.50 10.69 15.33
N ARG A 385 -17.40 11.37 15.67
CA ARG A 385 -17.38 12.82 15.94
C ARG A 385 -17.83 13.62 14.74
N ALA A 386 -17.27 13.32 13.56
CA ALA A 386 -17.61 14.01 12.32
C ALA A 386 -19.09 13.77 11.97
N LEU A 387 -19.54 12.50 11.94
CA LEU A 387 -20.93 12.15 11.67
C LEU A 387 -21.91 12.86 12.60
N SER A 388 -21.65 12.85 13.91
CA SER A 388 -22.51 13.52 14.91
C SER A 388 -22.69 15.01 14.62
N ARG A 389 -21.63 15.68 14.15
CA ARG A 389 -21.69 17.10 13.76
C ARG A 389 -22.54 17.31 12.52
N VAL A 390 -22.33 16.49 11.49
CA VAL A 390 -23.09 16.64 10.25
C VAL A 390 -24.58 16.35 10.49
N TYR A 391 -24.92 15.38 11.34
CA TYR A 391 -26.30 15.15 11.77
C TYR A 391 -26.92 16.37 12.48
N ALA A 392 -26.18 16.99 13.40
CA ALA A 392 -26.66 18.18 14.08
C ALA A 392 -26.93 19.34 13.09
N LEU A 393 -26.03 19.54 12.11
CA LEU A 393 -26.18 20.54 11.06
C LEU A 393 -27.38 20.24 10.14
N ARG A 394 -27.54 18.98 9.73
CA ARG A 394 -28.68 18.53 8.91
C ARG A 394 -30.01 18.75 9.62
N LYS A 395 -30.09 18.42 10.91
CA LYS A 395 -31.29 18.65 11.73
C LYS A 395 -31.64 20.14 11.82
N LYS A 396 -30.63 21.01 12.01
CA LYS A 396 -30.83 22.48 11.99
C LYS A 396 -31.33 22.95 10.63
N TRP A 397 -30.71 22.48 9.54
CA TRP A 397 -31.11 22.83 8.17
C TRP A 397 -32.55 22.39 7.84
N LEU A 398 -32.93 21.15 8.15
CA LEU A 398 -34.30 20.66 7.95
C LEU A 398 -35.33 21.45 8.78
N ALA A 399 -34.98 21.85 10.01
CA ALA A 399 -35.84 22.67 10.86
C ALA A 399 -36.03 24.09 10.29
N GLN A 400 -34.99 24.70 9.72
CA GLN A 400 -35.08 26.00 9.04
C GLN A 400 -35.92 25.90 7.75
N GLY A 401 -35.73 24.86 6.94
CA GLY A 401 -36.55 24.62 5.74
C GLY A 401 -38.05 24.49 6.08
N LYS A 402 -38.39 23.79 7.17
CA LYS A 402 -39.78 23.68 7.67
C LYS A 402 -40.36 25.01 8.20
N ARG A 403 -39.52 25.90 8.75
CA ARG A 403 -39.93 27.26 9.17
C ARG A 403 -40.21 28.18 7.99
N VAL A 404 -39.47 28.04 6.88
CA VAL A 404 -39.71 28.83 5.66
C VAL A 404 -40.97 28.37 4.92
N SER A 405 -41.32 27.08 4.99
CA SER A 405 -42.55 26.54 4.39
C SER A 405 -43.83 26.77 5.20
N ASN A 406 -43.73 27.20 6.46
CA ASN A 406 -44.88 27.58 7.29
C ASN A 406 -44.84 29.10 7.50
N PRO A 407 -45.74 29.91 6.90
CA PRO A 407 -45.72 31.34 7.12
C PRO A 407 -46.15 31.63 8.56
N LEU A 408 -45.21 32.10 9.39
CA LEU A 408 -45.52 32.67 10.69
C LEU A 408 -45.82 34.18 10.54
N PRO A 409 -46.74 34.74 11.34
CA PRO A 409 -47.15 36.14 11.22
C PRO A 409 -46.02 37.07 11.67
N GLN A 410 -45.90 38.20 10.99
CA GLN A 410 -44.93 39.26 11.25
C GLN A 410 -44.96 39.72 12.71
N GLY A 411 -43.79 39.68 13.37
CA GLY A 411 -43.63 40.18 14.72
C GLY A 411 -42.23 39.97 15.30
N GLU A 412 -41.47 41.07 15.31
CA GLU A 412 -40.33 41.39 16.18
C GLU A 412 -38.93 40.80 15.91
N ALA A 413 -37.98 41.68 16.17
CA ALA A 413 -36.59 41.67 15.73
C ALA A 413 -35.79 40.50 16.31
N TYR A 414 -35.08 39.80 15.42
CA TYR A 414 -34.15 38.74 15.78
C TYR A 414 -32.69 39.23 15.73
N ASP A 415 -31.96 38.80 16.75
CA ASP A 415 -30.56 39.06 17.06
C ASP A 415 -29.62 38.33 16.08
N TYR A 416 -28.66 39.05 15.48
CA TYR A 416 -27.92 38.67 14.28
C TYR A 416 -26.53 38.04 14.55
N GLU A 417 -26.35 37.25 15.61
CA GLU A 417 -25.03 36.66 15.92
C GLU A 417 -24.99 35.14 16.04
N ALA A 418 -26.08 34.42 15.74
CA ALA A 418 -26.11 32.95 15.76
C ALA A 418 -26.35 32.27 14.40
N ASP A 419 -26.56 33.03 13.33
CA ASP A 419 -27.00 32.50 12.02
C ASP A 419 -25.98 32.61 10.88
N GLU A 420 -24.79 33.19 11.07
CA GLU A 420 -23.78 33.29 9.99
C GLU A 420 -23.21 31.93 9.54
N GLU A 421 -23.26 30.89 10.39
CA GLU A 421 -22.80 29.55 10.02
C GLU A 421 -23.85 28.78 9.18
N ALA A 422 -25.12 29.21 9.22
CA ALA A 422 -26.19 28.64 8.40
C ALA A 422 -26.53 29.49 7.16
N TYR A 423 -26.20 30.78 7.15
CA TYR A 423 -26.57 31.70 6.06
C TYR A 423 -25.54 31.81 4.92
N ASN A 424 -24.30 31.33 5.08
CA ASN A 424 -23.32 31.26 3.99
C ASN A 424 -23.57 30.12 2.98
N LEU A 425 -24.76 29.49 2.99
CA LEU A 425 -25.12 28.32 2.19
C LEU A 425 -25.66 28.64 0.77
N VAL A 426 -25.56 29.88 0.30
CA VAL A 426 -26.11 30.31 -1.02
C VAL A 426 -25.14 31.24 -1.75
N SER A 427 -24.15 30.68 -2.45
CA SER A 427 -23.52 31.31 -3.62
C SER A 427 -22.54 30.33 -4.27
N GLY A 428 -22.87 29.85 -5.47
CA GLY A 428 -22.05 28.92 -6.23
C GLY A 428 -20.77 29.56 -6.77
N ARG A 429 -19.64 29.07 -6.25
CA ARG A 429 -18.36 28.78 -6.94
C ARG A 429 -17.70 27.67 -6.11
N GLU A 430 -17.11 26.67 -6.76
CA GLU A 430 -16.49 25.47 -6.16
C GLU A 430 -15.57 25.82 -4.96
N SER A 431 -16.15 25.88 -3.77
CA SER A 431 -15.50 26.29 -2.52
C SER A 431 -15.69 25.19 -1.48
N HIS A 432 -14.75 25.07 -0.55
CA HIS A 432 -14.82 24.15 0.60
C HIS A 432 -16.20 24.16 1.30
N GLU A 433 -16.80 25.34 1.45
CA GLU A 433 -18.15 25.50 2.03
C GLU A 433 -19.27 24.93 1.15
N SER A 434 -19.13 25.02 -0.18
CA SER A 434 -20.08 24.40 -1.10
C SER A 434 -20.09 22.87 -0.97
N GLN A 435 -18.92 22.24 -0.79
CA GLN A 435 -18.81 20.80 -0.55
C GLN A 435 -19.40 20.42 0.82
N ARG A 436 -19.09 21.15 1.89
CA ARG A 436 -19.72 20.94 3.21
C ARG A 436 -21.25 21.03 3.13
N THR A 437 -21.76 22.00 2.37
CA THR A 437 -23.19 22.19 2.12
C THR A 437 -23.82 20.98 1.44
N TRP A 438 -23.21 20.49 0.36
CA TRP A 438 -23.68 19.31 -0.36
C TRP A 438 -23.72 18.09 0.59
N TRP A 439 -22.67 17.88 1.37
CA TRP A 439 -22.58 16.77 2.32
C TRP A 439 -23.68 16.76 3.38
N VAL A 440 -24.08 17.94 3.88
CA VAL A 440 -25.19 18.07 4.85
C VAL A 440 -26.54 17.75 4.20
N LYS A 441 -26.76 18.20 2.96
CA LYS A 441 -28.05 18.14 2.26
C LYS A 441 -28.26 16.80 1.54
N GLU A 442 -27.31 16.44 0.69
CA GLU A 442 -27.41 15.42 -0.37
C GLU A 442 -26.33 14.33 -0.29
N GLY A 443 -25.35 14.45 0.64
CA GLY A 443 -24.31 13.43 0.84
C GLY A 443 -24.84 12.08 1.32
N ILE A 444 -24.02 11.21 1.92
CA ILE A 444 -24.48 9.83 2.27
C ILE A 444 -25.44 9.77 3.47
N ILE A 445 -25.57 10.86 4.21
CA ILE A 445 -26.33 10.96 5.47
C ILE A 445 -27.84 10.67 5.36
N PRO A 446 -28.57 11.13 4.31
CA PRO A 446 -29.96 10.72 4.07
C PRO A 446 -30.17 9.20 4.10
N PHE A 447 -29.15 8.41 3.74
CA PHE A 447 -29.22 6.94 3.64
C PHE A 447 -28.82 6.21 4.92
N ILE A 448 -28.24 6.90 5.91
CA ILE A 448 -27.94 6.31 7.21
C ILE A 448 -29.15 6.48 8.17
N ASP A 449 -30.02 7.46 7.90
CA ASP A 449 -31.26 7.72 8.64
C ASP A 449 -32.46 6.83 8.18
N GLU A 450 -32.32 6.11 7.06
CA GLU A 450 -33.25 5.08 6.54
C GLU A 450 -32.73 3.67 6.87
#